data_AF-A0A6J7M0M9-F1
#
_entry.id   AF-A0A6J7M0M9-F1
#
_cell.length_a   1.000
_cell.length_b   1.000
_cell.length_c   1.000
_cell.angle_alpha   90.00
_cell.angle_beta   90.00
_cell.angle_gamma   90.00
#
_symmetry.space_group_name_H-M   'P 1'
#
loop_
_entity.id
_entity.type
_entity.pdbx_description
1 polymer ?
#
loop_
_entity_poly.entity_id
_entity_poly.type
_entity_poly.pdbx_seq_one_letter_code
_entity_poly.pdbx_strand_id
1 'polypeptide(L)' 'MYCGICVEVCPFDALFWSPEYEYSEPNLADLLHDKVKLGEWMATVPEAPAYEVGAEKKGKK' A
#
# COMPACT_ATOMS: atom_id res chain seq x y z
N MET A 1 -5.26 -6.15 14.44
CA MET A 1 -5.30 -4.68 14.22
C MET A 1 -3.91 -4.25 13.81
N TYR A 2 -3.76 -3.46 12.73
CA TYR A 2 -2.49 -2.97 12.15
C TYR A 2 -1.25 -3.90 12.31
N CYS A 3 -1.41 -5.20 12.03
CA CYS A 3 -0.37 -6.20 12.27
C CYS A 3 0.60 -6.39 11.11
N GLY A 4 0.37 -5.75 9.95
CA GLY A 4 1.28 -5.80 8.80
C GLY A 4 1.16 -7.04 7.92
N ILE A 5 0.42 -8.07 8.35
CA ILE A 5 0.31 -9.32 7.62
C ILE A 5 -0.19 -9.14 6.18
N CYS A 6 -1.08 -8.18 5.92
CA CYS A 6 -1.58 -7.90 4.57
C CYS A 6 -0.51 -7.36 3.61
N VAL A 7 0.49 -6.65 4.12
CA VAL A 7 1.64 -6.17 3.35
C VAL A 7 2.63 -7.32 3.14
N GLU A 8 2.96 -8.05 4.20
CA GLU A 8 3.94 -9.15 4.18
C GLU A 8 3.54 -10.31 3.27
N VAL A 9 2.25 -10.66 3.22
CA VAL A 9 1.76 -11.79 2.42
C VAL A 9 1.31 -11.38 1.01
N CYS A 10 1.41 -10.11 0.64
CA CYS A 10 0.95 -9.64 -0.67
C CYS A 10 1.88 -10.16 -1.78
N PRO A 11 1.42 -11.01 -2.71
CA PRO A 11 2.28 -11.62 -3.73
C PRO A 11 2.65 -10.66 -4.88
N PHE A 12 2.13 -9.44 -4.87
CA PHE A 12 2.28 -8.46 -5.96
C PHE A 12 2.88 -7.13 -5.49
N ASP A 13 3.28 -7.04 -4.21
CA ASP A 13 3.69 -5.77 -3.59
C ASP A 13 2.68 -4.65 -3.89
N ALA A 14 1.38 -4.96 -3.79
CA ALA A 14 0.30 -4.03 -4.12
C ALA A 14 -0.13 -3.18 -2.90
N LEU A 15 0.21 -3.61 -1.68
CA LEU A 15 -0.15 -2.95 -0.44
C LEU A 15 1.11 -2.51 0.30
N PHE A 16 1.05 -1.32 0.90
CA PHE A 16 2.15 -0.71 1.65
C PHE A 16 1.63 -0.05 2.92
N TRP A 17 2.53 0.17 3.88
CA TRP A 17 2.22 0.98 5.05
C TRP A 17 2.20 2.46 4.68
N SER A 18 1.08 3.12 4.99
CA SER A 18 1.01 4.58 4.89
C SER A 18 1.81 5.22 6.03
N PRO A 19 2.59 6.29 5.78
CA PRO A 19 3.20 7.09 6.83
C PRO A 19 2.17 7.99 7.54
N GLU A 20 0.97 8.14 6.99
CA GLU A 20 -0.12 8.91 7.59
C GLU A 20 -0.66 8.20 8.84
N TYR A 21 -0.67 8.90 9.97
CA TYR A 21 -1.15 8.37 11.25
C TYR A 21 -2.33 9.15 11.84
N GLU A 22 -2.63 10.33 11.31
CA GLU A 22 -3.68 11.22 11.79
C GLU A 22 -4.85 11.26 10.78
N TYR A 23 -5.60 10.17 10.70
CA TYR A 23 -6.78 10.00 9.85
C TYR A 23 -8.04 9.70 10.68
N SER A 24 -8.13 10.30 11.88
CA SER A 24 -9.29 10.12 12.76
C SER A 24 -10.50 10.82 12.17
N GLU A 25 -11.63 10.11 12.07
CA GLU A 25 -12.87 10.63 11.48
C GLU A 25 -14.03 10.64 12.50
N PRO A 26 -14.99 11.58 12.37
CA PRO A 26 -16.10 11.71 13.31
C PRO A 26 -17.17 10.62 13.16
N ASN A 27 -17.25 9.95 12.00
CA ASN A 27 -18.20 8.86 11.76
C ASN A 27 -17.47 7.56 11.41
N LEU A 28 -18.05 6.42 11.80
CA LEU A 28 -17.50 5.09 11.52
C LEU A 28 -17.38 4.80 10.01
N ALA A 29 -18.32 5.29 9.20
CA ALA A 29 -18.32 5.07 7.76
C ALA A 29 -17.11 5.71 7.08
N ASP A 30 -16.62 6.83 7.61
CA ASP A 30 -15.50 7.57 7.06
C ASP A 30 -14.15 6.86 7.35
N LEU A 31 -14.11 5.97 8.34
CA LEU A 31 -12.94 5.10 8.63
C LEU A 31 -12.81 3.92 7.64
N LEU A 32 -13.77 3.73 6.74
CA LEU A 32 -13.70 2.72 5.68
C LEU A 32 -12.94 3.28 4.47
N HIS A 33 -11.66 2.96 4.37
CA HIS A 33 -10.84 3.37 3.23
C HIS A 33 -11.05 2.42 2.04
N ASP A 34 -11.74 2.91 1.02
CA ASP A 34 -11.90 2.20 -0.25
C ASP A 34 -10.64 2.31 -1.14
N LYS A 35 -10.68 1.68 -2.32
CA LYS A 35 -9.56 1.72 -3.27
C LYS A 35 -9.16 3.15 -3.66
N VAL A 36 -10.13 4.05 -3.80
CA VAL A 36 -9.87 5.43 -4.22
C VAL A 36 -9.13 6.15 -3.11
N LYS A 37 -9.64 6.07 -1.88
CA LYS A 37 -9.02 6.67 -0.69
C LYS A 37 -7.61 6.14 -0.44
N LEU A 38 -7.42 4.81 -0.50
CA LEU A 38 -6.10 4.19 -0.38
C LEU A 38 -5.14 4.63 -1.49
N GLY A 39 -5.68 4.91 -2.69
CA GLY A 39 -4.92 5.41 -3.84
C GLY A 39 -4.33 6.81 -3.64
N GLU A 40 -4.98 7.66 -2.83
CA GLU A 40 -4.49 9.02 -2.53
C GLU A 40 -3.11 9.00 -1.86
N TRP A 41 -2.80 7.95 -1.10
CA TRP A 41 -1.53 7.78 -0.39
C TRP A 41 -0.48 7.02 -1.18
N MET A 42 -0.78 6.55 -2.40
CA MET A 42 0.22 5.86 -3.23
C MET A 42 1.42 6.75 -3.58
N ALA A 43 1.24 8.07 -3.60
CA ALA A 43 2.33 9.03 -3.85
C ALA A 43 3.38 9.05 -2.74
N THR A 44 3.05 8.62 -1.52
CA THR A 44 3.99 8.58 -0.38
C THR A 44 4.67 7.23 -0.23
N VAL A 45 4.37 6.26 -1.10
CA VAL A 45 4.97 4.91 -1.06
C VAL A 45 6.42 4.97 -1.54
N PRO A 46 7.38 4.37 -0.79
CA PRO A 46 8.77 4.28 -1.22
C PRO A 46 8.92 3.54 -2.56
N GLU A 47 9.92 3.93 -3.36
CA GLU A 47 10.22 3.21 -4.60
C GLU A 47 10.65 1.77 -4.29
N ALA A 48 10.14 0.82 -5.09
CA ALA A 48 10.48 -0.58 -4.92
C ALA A 48 11.99 -0.80 -5.08
N PRO A 49 12.59 -1.73 -4.31
CA PRO A 49 14.00 -2.06 -4.46
C PRO A 49 14.30 -2.56 -5.87
N ALA A 50 15.57 -2.43 -6.28
CA ALA A 50 16.02 -2.96 -7.55
C ALA A 50 15.79 -4.48 -7.62
N TYR A 51 15.35 -4.96 -8.77
CA TYR A 51 15.19 -6.39 -9.01
C TYR A 51 16.54 -7.10 -8.92
N GLU A 52 16.53 -8.31 -8.35
CA GLU A 52 17.70 -9.19 -8.28
C GLU A 52 18.25 -9.50 -9.68
N VAL A 53 19.55 -9.78 -9.77
CA VAL A 53 20.21 -10.09 -11.04
C VAL A 53 19.57 -11.33 -11.66
N GLY A 54 18.99 -11.18 -12.86
CA GLY A 54 18.29 -12.24 -13.59
C GLY A 54 16.77 -12.27 -13.39
N ALA A 55 16.20 -11.40 -12.55
CA ALA A 55 14.75 -11.26 -12.43
C ALA A 55 14.17 -10.39 -13.57
N GLU A 56 13.18 -10.92 -14.29
CA GLU A 56 12.50 -10.19 -15.36
C GLU A 56 11.51 -9.17 -14.78
N LYS A 57 11.62 -7.90 -15.21
CA LYS A 57 10.52 -6.94 -15.01
C LYS A 57 9.33 -7.43 -15.81
N LYS A 58 8.27 -7.91 -15.15
CA LYS A 58 6.96 -8.07 -15.81
C LYS A 58 6.52 -6.68 -16.27
N GLY A 59 6.68 -6.41 -17.56
CA GLY A 59 6.25 -5.16 -18.18
C GLY A 59 4.79 -4.88 -17.83
N LYS A 60 4.50 -3.64 -17.43
CA LYS A 60 3.14 -3.11 -17.41
C LYS A 60 2.58 -3.28 -18.83
N LYS A 61 1.67 -4.23 -19.02
CA LYS A 61 0.81 -4.26 -20.20
C LYS A 61 -0.20 -3.12 -20.12
#